data_AF-A0A2D6WZU2-F1
#
_entry.id   AF-A0A2D6WZU2-F1
#
_cell.length_a   1.000
_cell.length_b   1.000
_cell.length_c   1.000
_cell.angle_alpha   90.00
_cell.angle_beta   90.00
_cell.angle_gamma   90.00
#
_symmetry.space_group_name_H-M   'P 1'
#
loop_
_entity.id
_entity.type
_entity.pdbx_description
1 polymer ?
#
loop_
_entity_poly.entity_id
_entity_poly.type
_entity_poly.pdbx_seq_one_letter_code
_entity_poly.pdbx_strand_id
1 'polypeptide(L)'
;MAEITKLQIAELDFDTIKGNLKDYFGSQTEFTDHNFDGSAISVLLDILAYNTHYNAYYLNMLASESFLDSAQLRDSVVTKASMLGYTPRSARGSKANVNLTITPGDAPASITIDRFTQFTSTVNGTAYTFCTANSVVITPSSGVYSADTVELSQGIPLTFKYTADTANTEQKFLLPNANTDTDTLTVTIQESVTDTNTAVYALATDITTVNATSNVYFMSEHTDGQFRVQFGDGVLGRKPISGNIIILKSLVTEGTNTNGANVFSAASTVGGYSTVAVVTANSAVGGLDKESVESIKFNAPKNYETQNRAVTTGDYKKIVEDSVSGLDTVAVWGGQDDAVPKYGTVYVSAKPSGADALSTSQKALITSSLADYNIVAISPEVVDPDLINLIFSLTVKYDSRKTTKASGVIAANVIDTIQDYKTNNLNKFGSIFRYSVLSKLIDNTDTSLLGNLLTLTAKKGITPSTTANNSYTISFNNAIYNPSATYEGAVTSSAFAYTDSAGTTYSTSYLDDLNGVMRIYYLSGSDKLIIANSVGTVTYSNGHITLTSFMPDSFSGSTLDFTITPATNDLIPIRNQLFTVSNTNITVTMQDDADTGTTTTSASATGTSDSVTTGTATGSSTTY
;
A
#
# COMPACT_ATOMS: atom_id res chain seq x y z
N MET A 1 -17.37 13.62 14.89
CA MET A 1 -16.68 14.88 15.18
C MET A 1 -16.28 14.85 16.64
N ALA A 2 -15.04 14.43 16.90
CA ALA A 2 -14.41 14.49 18.21
C ALA A 2 -12.94 14.87 17.97
N GLU A 3 -12.72 15.95 17.22
CA GLU A 3 -11.44 16.65 17.29
C GLU A 3 -11.58 17.65 18.42
N ILE A 4 -10.59 17.70 19.32
CA ILE A 4 -10.38 18.88 20.13
C ILE A 4 -10.12 20.00 19.13
N THR A 5 -11.10 20.87 18.91
CA THR A 5 -11.01 21.98 17.97
C THR A 5 -9.72 22.72 18.23
N LYS A 6 -8.83 22.72 17.23
CA LYS A 6 -7.67 23.60 17.17
C LYS A 6 -8.14 24.99 17.60
N LEU A 7 -7.59 25.52 18.69
CA LEU A 7 -8.05 26.78 19.26
C LEU A 7 -8.05 27.84 18.15
N GLN A 8 -9.23 28.37 17.82
CA GLN A 8 -9.38 29.20 16.63
C GLN A 8 -8.60 30.51 16.82
N ILE A 9 -7.53 30.67 16.04
CA ILE A 9 -6.68 31.87 16.05
C ILE A 9 -7.48 33.12 15.64
N ALA A 10 -8.63 32.95 14.98
CA ALA A 10 -9.52 34.04 14.58
C ALA A 10 -10.10 34.85 15.78
N GLU A 11 -10.19 34.27 16.99
CA GLU A 11 -10.61 35.00 18.19
C GLU A 11 -9.48 35.83 18.83
N LEU A 12 -8.23 35.67 18.36
CA LEU A 12 -7.03 36.38 18.83
C LEU A 12 -6.60 37.48 17.85
N ASP A 13 -7.48 37.95 16.99
CA ASP A 13 -7.18 39.04 16.06
C ASP A 13 -6.81 40.33 16.80
N PHE A 14 -5.86 41.09 16.25
CA PHE A 14 -5.32 42.32 16.84
C PHE A 14 -6.45 43.32 17.13
N ASP A 15 -7.35 43.53 16.17
CA ASP A 15 -8.45 44.49 16.31
C ASP A 15 -9.45 44.07 17.41
N THR A 16 -9.70 42.77 17.54
CA THR A 16 -10.56 42.21 18.59
C THR A 16 -9.91 42.35 19.97
N ILE A 17 -8.60 42.08 20.09
CA ILE A 17 -7.83 42.27 21.33
C ILE A 17 -7.84 43.75 21.74
N LYS A 18 -7.63 44.66 20.78
CA LYS A 18 -7.70 46.10 21.01
C LYS A 18 -9.09 46.53 21.50
N GLY A 19 -10.16 46.00 20.87
CA GLY A 19 -11.53 46.22 21.29
C GLY A 19 -11.79 45.78 22.74
N ASN A 20 -11.37 44.55 23.09
CA ASN A 20 -11.51 44.03 24.45
C ASN A 20 -10.71 44.84 25.49
N LEU A 21 -9.50 45.29 25.14
CA LEU A 21 -8.70 46.16 26.01
C LEU A 21 -9.37 47.52 26.21
N LYS A 22 -9.95 48.10 25.14
CA LYS A 22 -10.71 49.36 25.21
C LYS A 22 -11.91 49.23 26.14
N ASP A 23 -12.67 48.14 26.03
CA ASP A 23 -13.82 47.88 26.91
C ASP A 23 -13.39 47.66 28.36
N TYR A 24 -12.30 46.93 28.59
CA TYR A 24 -11.73 46.71 29.91
C TYR A 24 -11.34 48.02 30.60
N PHE A 25 -10.57 48.88 29.92
CA PHE A 25 -10.17 50.19 30.47
C PHE A 25 -11.35 51.15 30.60
N GLY A 26 -12.33 51.10 29.70
CA GLY A 26 -13.56 51.88 29.79
C GLY A 26 -14.45 51.52 30.98
N SER A 27 -14.32 50.29 31.51
CA SER A 27 -15.05 49.85 32.71
C SER A 27 -14.39 50.25 34.04
N GLN A 28 -13.14 50.73 34.02
CA GLN A 28 -12.41 51.11 35.24
C GLN A 28 -12.84 52.48 35.73
N THR A 29 -13.09 52.61 37.04
CA THR A 29 -13.55 53.86 37.65
C THR A 29 -12.53 54.99 37.58
N GLU A 30 -11.23 54.66 37.48
CA GLU A 30 -10.13 55.64 37.41
C GLU A 30 -10.01 56.34 36.05
N PHE A 31 -10.57 55.80 34.97
CA PHE A 31 -10.37 56.32 33.61
C PHE A 31 -11.67 56.76 32.90
N THR A 32 -12.73 57.05 33.67
CA THR A 32 -14.06 57.41 33.14
C THR A 32 -14.08 58.71 32.32
N ASP A 33 -13.07 59.57 32.48
CA ASP A 33 -12.90 60.84 31.78
C ASP A 33 -12.02 60.75 30.52
N HIS A 34 -11.36 59.61 30.29
CA HIS A 34 -10.46 59.41 29.15
C HIS A 34 -11.21 58.92 27.90
N ASN A 35 -10.96 59.58 26.77
CA ASN A 35 -11.40 59.10 25.45
C ASN A 35 -10.33 58.19 24.83
N PHE A 36 -10.59 56.88 24.81
CA PHE A 36 -9.69 55.87 24.25
C PHE A 36 -9.55 55.91 22.71
N ASP A 37 -10.39 56.69 22.02
CA ASP A 37 -10.22 56.99 20.59
C ASP A 37 -9.27 58.17 20.32
N GLY A 38 -8.78 58.84 21.36
CA GLY A 38 -7.77 59.89 21.25
C GLY A 38 -6.44 59.33 20.74
N SER A 39 -5.80 60.01 19.78
CA SER A 39 -4.65 59.46 19.02
C SER A 39 -3.49 58.98 19.91
N ALA A 40 -3.19 59.67 21.00
CA ALA A 40 -2.10 59.29 21.90
C ALA A 40 -2.40 58.03 22.74
N ILE A 41 -3.64 57.90 23.23
CA ILE A 41 -4.08 56.74 24.01
C ILE A 41 -4.30 55.53 23.09
N SER A 42 -4.82 55.77 21.88
CA SER A 42 -5.02 54.72 20.88
C SER A 42 -3.70 54.07 20.46
N VAL A 43 -2.63 54.85 20.25
CA VAL A 43 -1.30 54.30 19.95
C VAL A 43 -0.72 53.50 21.12
N LEU A 44 -0.99 53.91 22.37
CA LEU A 44 -0.56 53.15 23.54
C LEU A 44 -1.34 51.83 23.68
N LEU A 45 -2.64 51.85 23.40
CA LEU A 45 -3.46 50.64 23.30
C LEU A 45 -2.99 49.73 22.15
N ASP A 46 -2.54 50.29 21.02
CA ASP A 46 -1.98 49.53 19.91
C ASP A 46 -0.71 48.77 20.32
N ILE A 47 0.19 49.40 21.08
CA ILE A 47 1.41 48.76 21.58
C ILE A 47 1.06 47.63 22.56
N LEU A 48 0.10 47.84 23.45
CA LEU A 48 -0.36 46.80 24.39
C LEU A 48 -1.03 45.64 23.65
N ALA A 49 -1.95 45.95 22.72
CA ALA A 49 -2.62 44.94 21.90
C ALA A 49 -1.61 44.14 21.07
N TYR A 50 -0.57 44.80 20.53
CA TYR A 50 0.50 44.14 19.78
C TYR A 50 1.29 43.17 20.68
N ASN A 51 1.69 43.60 21.89
CA ASN A 51 2.37 42.73 22.85
C ASN A 51 1.50 41.55 23.29
N THR A 52 0.22 41.80 23.58
CA THR A 52 -0.74 40.75 23.94
C THR A 52 -0.96 39.77 22.79
N HIS A 53 -1.10 40.25 21.55
CA HIS A 53 -1.24 39.39 20.37
C HIS A 53 0.01 38.51 20.17
N TYR A 54 1.21 39.08 20.33
CA TYR A 54 2.46 38.35 20.22
C TYR A 54 2.59 37.25 21.29
N ASN A 55 2.28 37.58 22.55
CA ASN A 55 2.28 36.60 23.65
C ASN A 55 1.20 35.54 23.46
N ALA A 56 0.01 35.92 23.00
CA ALA A 56 -1.08 34.99 22.73
C ALA A 56 -0.72 34.00 21.61
N TYR A 57 -0.04 34.47 20.56
CA TYR A 57 0.49 33.60 19.51
C TYR A 57 1.48 32.57 20.07
N TYR A 58 2.44 33.00 20.89
CA TYR A 58 3.38 32.08 21.53
C TYR A 58 2.72 31.06 22.46
N LEU A 59 1.78 31.50 23.30
CA LEU A 59 1.03 30.61 24.19
C LEU A 59 0.17 29.63 23.40
N ASN A 60 -0.43 30.06 22.29
CA ASN A 60 -1.21 29.19 21.41
C ASN A 60 -0.31 28.13 20.74
N MET A 61 0.85 28.55 20.22
CA MET A 61 1.83 27.62 19.66
C MET A 61 2.28 26.61 20.73
N LEU A 62 2.61 27.08 21.93
CA LEU A 62 3.01 26.22 23.04
C LEU A 62 1.90 25.25 23.46
N ALA A 63 0.64 25.72 23.56
CA ALA A 63 -0.50 24.88 23.91
C ALA A 63 -0.79 23.83 22.82
N SER A 64 -0.73 24.24 21.55
CA SER A 64 -0.84 23.33 20.40
C SER A 64 0.27 22.28 20.43
N GLU A 65 1.51 22.68 20.73
CA GLU A 65 2.66 21.78 20.88
C GLU A 65 2.69 21.04 22.23
N SER A 66 1.71 21.19 23.12
CA SER A 66 1.67 20.54 24.45
C SER A 66 0.97 19.18 24.46
N PHE A 67 0.00 18.94 23.58
CA PHE A 67 -0.64 17.62 23.43
C PHE A 67 -0.23 16.89 22.14
N LEU A 68 -0.25 15.55 22.13
CA LEU A 68 0.18 14.75 20.98
C LEU A 68 -0.72 15.02 19.76
N ASP A 69 -2.03 15.08 19.99
CA ASP A 69 -3.04 15.25 18.94
C ASP A 69 -2.96 16.65 18.28
N SER A 70 -2.73 17.69 19.08
CA SER A 70 -2.66 19.08 18.60
C SER A 70 -1.29 19.51 18.05
N ALA A 71 -0.22 18.77 18.33
CA ALA A 71 1.15 19.17 17.95
C ALA A 71 1.32 19.16 16.42
N GLN A 72 1.97 20.19 15.88
CA GLN A 72 2.18 20.33 14.43
C GLN A 72 3.62 20.00 14.05
N LEU A 73 4.58 20.33 14.92
CA LEU A 73 5.98 20.01 14.69
C LEU A 73 6.22 18.51 14.87
N ARG A 74 6.89 17.91 13.89
CA ARG A 74 7.22 16.48 13.92
C ARG A 74 8.05 16.12 15.15
N ASP A 75 9.04 16.95 15.49
CA ASP A 75 9.91 16.72 16.65
C ASP A 75 9.13 16.64 17.97
N SER A 76 8.09 17.48 18.14
CA SER A 76 7.19 17.42 19.29
C SER A 76 6.37 16.14 19.31
N VAL A 77 5.82 15.75 18.16
CA VAL A 77 4.99 14.54 18.01
C VAL A 77 5.81 13.30 18.31
N VAL A 78 7.01 13.20 17.76
CA VAL A 78 7.93 12.09 17.95
C VAL A 78 8.41 12.00 19.40
N THR A 79 8.77 13.12 20.01
CA THR A 79 9.19 13.14 21.42
C THR A 79 8.08 12.62 22.33
N LYS A 80 6.83 13.01 22.08
CA LYS A 80 5.68 12.52 22.85
C LYS A 80 5.34 11.07 22.55
N ALA A 81 5.44 10.66 21.29
CA ALA A 81 5.28 9.26 20.91
C ALA A 81 6.33 8.38 21.61
N SER A 82 7.57 8.87 21.76
CA SER A 82 8.62 8.17 22.50
C SER A 82 8.31 7.99 23.99
N MET A 83 7.58 8.93 24.61
CA MET A 83 7.08 8.78 26.00
C MET A 83 6.07 7.64 26.12
N LEU A 84 5.34 7.34 25.05
CA LEU A 84 4.43 6.21 24.94
C LEU A 84 5.15 4.90 24.54
N GLY A 85 6.48 4.92 24.40
CA GLY A 85 7.26 3.76 23.94
C GLY A 85 7.18 3.52 22.43
N TYR A 86 6.56 4.42 21.67
CA TYR A 86 6.43 4.29 20.22
C TYR A 86 7.63 4.95 19.51
N THR A 87 8.38 4.15 18.75
CA THR A 87 9.44 4.65 17.86
C THR A 87 8.90 4.67 16.43
N PRO A 88 8.77 5.85 15.80
CA PRO A 88 8.28 5.96 14.42
C PRO A 88 9.14 5.18 13.44
N ARG A 89 8.53 4.72 12.35
CA ARG A 89 9.27 4.04 11.28
C ARG A 89 10.20 5.03 10.55
N SER A 90 11.45 4.62 10.38
CA SER A 90 12.45 5.33 9.57
C SER A 90 12.20 5.16 8.06
N ALA A 91 13.00 5.84 7.23
CA ALA A 91 12.99 5.61 5.79
C ALA A 91 13.59 4.22 5.49
N ARG A 92 12.89 3.40 4.70
CA ARG A 92 13.33 2.05 4.32
C ARG A 92 13.78 2.02 2.87
N GLY A 93 14.91 1.36 2.61
CA GLY A 93 15.40 1.13 1.26
C GLY A 93 14.63 0.01 0.56
N SER A 94 14.39 0.13 -0.74
CA SER A 94 13.82 -0.97 -1.54
C SER A 94 14.77 -2.16 -1.60
N LYS A 95 14.22 -3.38 -1.54
CA LYS A 95 14.97 -4.64 -1.57
C LYS A 95 14.74 -5.40 -2.87
N ALA A 96 15.81 -5.97 -3.44
CA ALA A 96 15.79 -6.82 -4.64
C ALA A 96 16.65 -8.06 -4.39
N ASN A 97 16.35 -9.18 -5.03
CA ASN A 97 17.21 -10.37 -5.05
C ASN A 97 17.81 -10.53 -6.44
N VAL A 98 19.11 -10.81 -6.46
CA VAL A 98 19.87 -11.03 -7.69
C VAL A 98 20.63 -12.35 -7.61
N ASN A 99 20.81 -12.98 -8.75
CA ASN A 99 21.73 -14.09 -8.93
C ASN A 99 23.05 -13.53 -9.47
N LEU A 100 24.13 -13.80 -8.75
CA LEU A 100 25.46 -13.34 -9.09
C LEU A 100 26.26 -14.49 -9.66
N THR A 101 26.90 -14.30 -10.81
CA THR A 101 27.91 -15.22 -11.35
C THR A 101 29.23 -14.48 -11.45
N ILE A 102 30.23 -14.92 -10.71
CA ILE A 102 31.57 -14.35 -10.71
C ILE A 102 32.47 -15.23 -11.56
N THR A 103 33.22 -14.62 -12.47
CA THR A 103 34.25 -15.32 -13.24
C THR A 103 35.62 -14.85 -12.76
N PRO A 104 36.25 -15.55 -11.79
CA PRO A 104 37.57 -15.19 -11.33
C PRO A 104 38.62 -15.49 -12.40
N GLY A 105 39.70 -14.70 -12.43
CA GLY A 105 40.88 -14.99 -13.25
C GLY A 105 41.73 -16.15 -12.70
N ASP A 106 41.54 -16.46 -11.42
CA ASP A 106 42.19 -17.54 -10.68
C ASP A 106 41.15 -18.59 -10.24
N ALA A 107 41.58 -19.74 -9.68
CA ALA A 107 40.69 -20.78 -9.17
C ALA A 107 40.69 -20.83 -7.62
N PRO A 108 40.12 -19.81 -6.93
CA PRO A 108 40.07 -19.78 -5.47
C PRO A 108 39.15 -20.87 -4.90
N ALA A 109 39.48 -21.39 -3.71
CA ALA A 109 38.63 -22.40 -3.05
C ALA A 109 37.24 -21.85 -2.64
N SER A 110 37.16 -20.55 -2.34
CA SER A 110 35.91 -19.85 -2.06
C SER A 110 36.05 -18.36 -2.35
N ILE A 111 34.93 -17.70 -2.65
CA ILE A 111 34.84 -16.23 -2.84
C ILE A 111 33.87 -15.69 -1.80
N THR A 112 34.30 -14.73 -0.98
CA THR A 112 33.42 -14.07 -0.01
C THR A 112 32.96 -12.74 -0.58
N ILE A 113 31.65 -12.56 -0.70
CA ILE A 113 31.03 -11.26 -0.94
C ILE A 113 30.75 -10.65 0.42
N ASP A 114 31.40 -9.53 0.71
CA ASP A 114 31.17 -8.82 1.95
C ASP A 114 29.80 -8.15 1.96
N ARG A 115 29.25 -7.97 3.16
CA ARG A 115 28.08 -7.12 3.38
C ARG A 115 28.42 -5.69 2.96
N PHE A 116 27.44 -4.97 2.41
CA PHE A 116 27.59 -3.62 1.87
C PHE A 116 28.48 -3.50 0.62
N THR A 117 28.65 -4.60 -0.13
CA THR A 117 29.19 -4.53 -1.49
C THR A 117 28.21 -3.77 -2.39
N GLN A 118 28.69 -2.76 -3.12
CA GLN A 118 27.85 -1.80 -3.82
C GLN A 118 27.53 -2.22 -5.26
N PHE A 119 26.28 -2.01 -5.64
CA PHE A 119 25.70 -2.19 -6.96
C PHE A 119 24.99 -0.88 -7.35
N THR A 120 24.84 -0.63 -8.64
CA THR A 120 24.09 0.50 -9.19
C THR A 120 22.90 0.00 -9.99
N SER A 121 21.81 0.76 -9.92
CA SER A 121 20.64 0.58 -10.79
C SER A 121 20.08 1.96 -11.18
N THR A 122 19.39 2.05 -12.30
CA THR A 122 18.78 3.30 -12.77
C THR A 122 17.27 3.17 -12.76
N VAL A 123 16.58 4.12 -12.13
CA VAL A 123 15.11 4.23 -12.14
C VAL A 123 14.75 5.63 -12.62
N ASN A 124 13.87 5.74 -13.62
CA ASN A 124 13.44 7.02 -14.20
C ASN A 124 14.59 7.97 -14.60
N GLY A 125 15.70 7.41 -15.08
CA GLY A 125 16.89 8.17 -15.50
C GLY A 125 17.82 8.63 -14.36
N THR A 126 17.50 8.32 -13.10
CA THR A 126 18.36 8.61 -11.93
C THR A 126 19.04 7.34 -11.45
N ALA A 127 20.35 7.40 -11.21
CA ALA A 127 21.13 6.28 -10.72
C ALA A 127 21.09 6.20 -9.18
N TYR A 128 20.85 5.01 -8.66
CA TYR A 128 20.77 4.71 -7.24
C TYR A 128 21.73 3.58 -6.86
N THR A 129 22.26 3.64 -5.63
CA THR A 129 23.15 2.63 -5.07
C THR A 129 22.37 1.59 -4.26
N PHE A 130 22.71 0.33 -4.47
CA PHE A 130 22.21 -0.83 -3.75
C PHE A 130 23.38 -1.58 -3.11
N CYS A 131 23.15 -2.22 -1.98
CA CYS A 131 24.17 -2.86 -1.18
C CYS A 131 23.75 -4.28 -0.80
N THR A 132 24.69 -5.23 -0.76
CA THR A 132 24.40 -6.58 -0.24
C THR A 132 23.99 -6.52 1.24
N ALA A 133 22.85 -7.15 1.57
CA ALA A 133 22.31 -7.14 2.93
C ALA A 133 23.14 -7.99 3.91
N ASN A 134 23.67 -9.12 3.43
CA ASN A 134 24.46 -10.07 4.21
C ASN A 134 25.77 -10.43 3.49
N SER A 135 26.73 -10.99 4.23
CA SER A 135 27.89 -11.61 3.61
C SER A 135 27.51 -12.98 3.05
N VAL A 136 27.99 -13.29 1.85
CA VAL A 136 27.74 -14.56 1.17
C VAL A 136 29.07 -15.19 0.79
N VAL A 137 29.28 -16.43 1.20
CA VAL A 137 30.46 -17.22 0.82
C VAL A 137 30.06 -18.17 -0.30
N ILE A 138 30.76 -18.07 -1.44
CA ILE A 138 30.53 -18.87 -2.63
C ILE A 138 31.60 -19.94 -2.73
N THR A 139 31.18 -21.19 -2.85
CA THR A 139 32.04 -22.30 -3.26
C THR A 139 31.73 -22.69 -4.70
N PRO A 140 32.73 -23.02 -5.53
CA PRO A 140 32.50 -23.32 -6.94
C PRO A 140 31.73 -24.64 -7.11
N SER A 141 30.75 -24.63 -8.01
CA SER A 141 30.08 -25.84 -8.50
C SER A 141 30.35 -25.99 -9.99
N SER A 142 30.98 -27.10 -10.39
CA SER A 142 31.39 -27.35 -11.79
C SER A 142 32.24 -26.22 -12.41
N GLY A 143 33.05 -25.53 -11.60
CA GLY A 143 33.92 -24.43 -12.05
C GLY A 143 33.23 -23.06 -12.19
N VAL A 144 31.93 -22.97 -11.90
CA VAL A 144 31.16 -21.72 -11.89
C VAL A 144 30.97 -21.25 -10.45
N TYR A 145 31.31 -19.99 -10.17
CA TYR A 145 31.08 -19.34 -8.88
C TYR A 145 29.76 -18.58 -8.98
N SER A 146 28.69 -19.15 -8.43
CA SER A 146 27.36 -18.56 -8.46
C SER A 146 26.79 -18.42 -7.04
N ALA A 147 26.10 -17.32 -6.80
CA ALA A 147 25.26 -17.13 -5.62
C ALA A 147 23.84 -16.83 -6.09
N ASP A 148 22.91 -17.70 -5.71
CA ASP A 148 21.50 -17.51 -5.98
C ASP A 148 20.83 -16.71 -4.86
N THR A 149 19.89 -15.84 -5.21
CA THR A 149 19.05 -15.09 -4.26
C THR A 149 19.86 -14.22 -3.28
N VAL A 150 20.83 -13.46 -3.78
CA VAL A 150 21.54 -12.46 -2.98
C VAL A 150 20.64 -11.24 -2.80
N GLU A 151 20.23 -10.95 -1.56
CA GLU A 151 19.44 -9.76 -1.24
C GLU A 151 20.29 -8.49 -1.31
N LEU A 152 19.86 -7.56 -2.15
CA LEU A 152 20.32 -6.19 -2.27
C LEU A 152 19.33 -5.26 -1.59
N SER A 153 19.81 -4.45 -0.65
CA SER A 153 19.05 -3.36 -0.03
C SER A 153 19.52 -2.02 -0.56
N GLN A 154 18.59 -1.13 -0.89
CA GLN A 154 18.94 0.20 -1.39
C GLN A 154 19.61 1.05 -0.32
N GLY A 155 20.62 1.83 -0.72
CA GLY A 155 21.21 2.89 0.06
C GLY A 155 22.73 2.91 0.04
N ILE A 156 23.28 4.02 0.55
CA ILE A 156 24.73 4.24 0.65
C ILE A 156 25.19 3.84 2.07
N PRO A 157 26.19 2.96 2.21
CA PRO A 157 26.63 2.50 3.51
C PRO A 157 27.48 3.57 4.18
N LEU A 158 27.06 4.02 5.37
CA LEU A 158 27.82 4.94 6.20
C LEU A 158 28.18 4.27 7.52
N THR A 159 29.35 4.64 8.04
CA THR A 159 29.85 4.16 9.33
C THR A 159 30.16 5.35 10.21
N PHE A 160 29.55 5.41 11.38
CA PHE A 160 29.81 6.40 12.41
C PHE A 160 30.51 5.73 13.59
N LYS A 161 31.57 6.36 14.09
CA LYS A 161 32.34 5.88 15.24
C LYS A 161 32.29 6.91 16.35
N TYR A 162 31.95 6.46 17.55
CA TYR A 162 31.93 7.27 18.76
C TYR A 162 32.78 6.61 19.83
N THR A 163 33.53 7.40 20.60
CA THR A 163 34.23 6.90 21.79
C THR A 163 33.33 7.14 23.00
N ALA A 164 32.98 6.08 23.71
CA ALA A 164 32.14 6.17 24.90
C ALA A 164 32.92 6.88 26.02
N ASP A 165 32.28 7.86 26.65
CA ASP A 165 32.77 8.53 27.84
C ASP A 165 31.69 8.54 28.92
N THR A 166 31.81 7.62 29.88
CA THR A 166 30.84 7.48 30.96
C THR A 166 30.84 8.65 31.95
N ALA A 167 31.82 9.56 31.90
CA ALA A 167 31.83 10.77 32.71
C ALA A 167 30.90 11.86 32.15
N ASN A 168 30.63 11.83 30.84
CA ASN A 168 29.72 12.77 30.19
C ASN A 168 28.29 12.22 30.12
N THR A 169 27.44 12.67 31.03
CA THR A 169 26.02 12.26 31.08
C THR A 169 25.18 12.79 29.92
N GLU A 170 25.67 13.79 29.17
CA GLU A 170 24.98 14.38 28.02
C GLU A 170 25.41 13.75 26.68
N GLN A 171 26.35 12.80 26.69
CA GLN A 171 26.80 12.16 25.47
C GLN A 171 25.66 11.40 24.78
N LYS A 172 25.45 11.70 23.50
CA LYS A 172 24.45 11.04 22.64
C LYS A 172 25.15 10.37 21.47
N PHE A 173 24.70 9.16 21.12
CA PHE A 173 25.14 8.45 19.92
C PHE A 173 24.07 8.62 18.85
N LEU A 174 24.34 9.46 17.86
CA LEU A 174 23.36 9.86 16.85
C LEU A 174 23.70 9.28 15.48
N LEU A 175 22.68 8.99 14.69
CA LEU A 175 22.75 8.77 13.25
C LEU A 175 22.39 10.11 12.59
N PRO A 176 23.36 10.85 12.03
CA PRO A 176 23.16 12.26 11.67
C PRO A 176 22.26 12.48 10.45
N ASN A 177 22.00 11.44 9.64
CA ASN A 177 21.18 11.55 8.43
C ASN A 177 19.73 11.16 8.71
N ALA A 178 18.78 11.98 8.27
CA ALA A 178 17.35 11.75 8.47
C ALA A 178 16.80 10.53 7.72
N ASN A 179 17.37 10.18 6.57
CA ASN A 179 16.94 9.04 5.75
C ASN A 179 17.74 7.77 6.05
N THR A 180 18.19 7.61 7.30
CA THR A 180 18.91 6.40 7.71
C THR A 180 17.92 5.25 7.89
N ASP A 181 18.18 4.12 7.24
CA ASP A 181 17.39 2.91 7.40
C ASP A 181 17.81 2.15 8.66
N THR A 182 16.92 2.17 9.65
CA THR A 182 17.13 1.54 10.95
C THR A 182 17.06 0.02 10.92
N ASP A 183 16.42 -0.61 9.93
CA ASP A 183 16.39 -2.07 9.81
C ASP A 183 17.75 -2.61 9.38
N THR A 184 18.53 -1.79 8.64
CA THR A 184 19.88 -2.14 8.20
C THR A 184 20.96 -1.81 9.24
N LEU A 185 20.59 -1.16 10.35
CA LEU A 185 21.51 -0.69 11.38
C LEU A 185 22.19 -1.87 12.08
N THR A 186 23.53 -1.89 12.04
CA THR A 186 24.34 -2.74 12.90
C THR A 186 25.05 -1.90 13.93
N VAL A 187 24.83 -2.24 15.20
CA VAL A 187 25.51 -1.64 16.34
C VAL A 187 26.56 -2.61 16.84
N THR A 188 27.83 -2.23 16.73
CA THR A 188 28.93 -3.00 17.32
C THR A 188 29.73 -2.15 18.28
N ILE A 189 30.13 -2.74 19.39
CA ILE A 189 31.04 -2.10 20.35
C ILE A 189 32.38 -2.81 20.29
N GLN A 190 33.43 -2.05 20.06
CA GLN A 190 34.80 -2.49 20.18
C GLN A 190 35.34 -2.13 21.57
N GLU A 191 36.07 -3.06 22.20
CA GLU A 191 36.52 -2.90 23.59
C GLU A 191 37.44 -1.68 23.78
N SER A 192 38.36 -1.38 22.85
CA SER A 192 39.14 -0.13 22.90
C SER A 192 39.81 0.20 21.56
N VAL A 193 40.55 1.31 21.47
CA VAL A 193 41.40 1.62 20.30
C VAL A 193 42.50 0.58 20.04
N THR A 194 42.96 -0.12 21.08
CA THR A 194 44.02 -1.14 21.00
C THR A 194 43.50 -2.56 20.90
N ASP A 195 42.34 -2.85 21.51
CA ASP A 195 41.68 -4.15 21.45
C ASP A 195 40.59 -4.14 20.37
N THR A 196 40.76 -4.98 19.36
CA THR A 196 39.84 -5.09 18.21
C THR A 196 38.69 -6.07 18.44
N ASN A 197 38.60 -6.68 19.62
CA ASN A 197 37.45 -7.50 20.00
C ASN A 197 36.17 -6.67 19.91
N THR A 198 35.19 -7.20 19.17
CA THR A 198 33.89 -6.55 18.95
C THR A 198 32.75 -7.43 19.47
N ALA A 199 31.74 -6.79 20.01
CA ALA A 199 30.46 -7.39 20.39
C ALA A 199 29.34 -6.75 19.58
N VAL A 200 28.45 -7.57 19.02
CA VAL A 200 27.25 -7.11 18.30
C VAL A 200 26.13 -6.92 19.32
N TYR A 201 25.42 -5.79 19.21
CA TYR A 201 24.27 -5.47 20.05
C TYR A 201 22.98 -5.57 19.23
N ALA A 202 21.93 -6.11 19.83
CA ALA A 202 20.60 -6.24 19.22
C ALA A 202 19.63 -5.17 19.76
N LEU A 203 18.65 -4.75 18.94
CA LEU A 203 17.61 -3.83 19.39
C LEU A 203 16.74 -4.54 20.44
N ALA A 204 16.53 -3.93 21.60
CA ALA A 204 15.63 -4.45 22.62
C ALA A 204 14.17 -4.20 22.21
N THR A 205 13.42 -5.27 21.96
CA THR A 205 11.98 -5.23 21.67
C THR A 205 11.13 -5.48 22.92
N ASP A 206 11.62 -6.32 23.84
CA ASP A 206 10.98 -6.63 25.12
C ASP A 206 11.97 -6.45 26.27
N ILE A 207 11.59 -5.65 27.25
CA ILE A 207 12.40 -5.36 28.43
C ILE A 207 12.38 -6.50 29.46
N THR A 208 11.38 -7.39 29.41
CA THR A 208 11.23 -8.50 30.36
C THR A 208 12.24 -9.62 30.10
N THR A 209 12.75 -9.73 28.87
CA THR A 209 13.75 -10.73 28.47
C THR A 209 15.19 -10.24 28.60
N VAL A 210 15.39 -8.96 28.93
CA VAL A 210 16.70 -8.31 29.00
C VAL A 210 17.29 -8.41 30.41
N ASN A 211 18.57 -8.77 30.49
CA ASN A 211 19.32 -8.77 31.75
C ASN A 211 20.57 -7.87 31.65
N ALA A 212 21.29 -7.73 32.78
CA ALA A 212 22.46 -6.86 32.90
C ALA A 212 23.62 -7.20 31.95
N THR A 213 23.73 -8.45 31.49
CA THR A 213 24.80 -8.91 30.58
C THR A 213 24.36 -9.00 29.12
N SER A 214 23.08 -8.79 28.83
CA SER A 214 22.54 -8.78 27.48
C SER A 214 23.16 -7.65 26.65
N ASN A 215 23.72 -7.99 25.49
CA ASN A 215 24.21 -7.01 24.51
C ASN A 215 23.02 -6.41 23.75
N VAL A 216 22.33 -5.45 24.36
CA VAL A 216 21.16 -4.81 23.76
C VAL A 216 21.28 -3.28 23.73
N TYR A 217 20.63 -2.68 22.75
CA TYR A 217 20.49 -1.23 22.64
C TYR A 217 19.03 -0.84 22.47
N PHE A 218 18.73 0.40 22.82
CA PHE A 218 17.45 1.06 22.61
C PHE A 218 17.62 2.14 21.55
N MET A 219 16.55 2.44 20.84
CA MET A 219 16.54 3.44 19.79
C MET A 219 15.40 4.41 20.01
N SER A 220 15.65 5.69 19.79
CA SER A 220 14.63 6.73 19.80
C SER A 220 14.95 7.73 18.72
N GLU A 221 13.93 8.30 18.12
CA GLU A 221 14.12 9.39 17.17
C GLU A 221 14.36 10.70 17.93
N HIS A 222 15.27 11.52 17.40
CA HIS A 222 15.69 12.82 17.91
C HIS A 222 15.24 13.93 16.96
N THR A 223 15.68 15.16 17.24
CA THR A 223 15.38 16.33 16.39
C THR A 223 15.90 16.13 14.97
N ASP A 224 15.27 16.81 14.02
CA ASP A 224 15.62 16.78 12.59
C ASP A 224 15.55 15.39 11.94
N GLY A 225 14.80 14.44 12.53
CA GLY A 225 14.63 13.08 12.02
C GLY A 225 15.86 12.17 12.20
N GLN A 226 16.80 12.57 13.05
CA GLN A 226 17.96 11.75 13.40
C GLN A 226 17.56 10.63 14.37
N PHE A 227 18.26 9.50 14.33
CA PHE A 227 18.04 8.42 15.30
C PHE A 227 19.13 8.40 16.35
N ARG A 228 18.74 8.30 17.61
CA ARG A 228 19.63 8.16 18.76
C ARG A 228 19.65 6.71 19.23
N VAL A 229 20.86 6.16 19.35
CA VAL A 229 21.12 4.86 19.97
C VAL A 229 21.47 5.08 21.43
N GLN A 230 20.82 4.34 22.31
CA GLN A 230 21.05 4.34 23.75
C GLN A 230 21.40 2.93 24.21
N PHE A 231 22.30 2.80 25.16
CA PHE A 231 22.68 1.50 25.71
C PHE A 231 22.10 1.32 27.12
N GLY A 232 22.17 0.09 27.61
CA GLY A 232 21.69 -0.25 28.94
C GLY A 232 22.43 0.49 30.06
N ASP A 233 21.81 0.50 31.24
CA ASP A 233 22.33 1.12 32.46
C ASP A 233 23.14 0.15 33.35
N GLY A 234 23.25 -1.13 32.94
CA GLY A 234 23.88 -2.19 33.72
C GLY A 234 22.89 -3.02 34.56
N VAL A 235 21.60 -2.67 34.55
CA VAL A 235 20.50 -3.51 35.05
C VAL A 235 19.72 -4.07 33.86
N LEU A 236 19.35 -3.17 32.94
CA LEU A 236 18.63 -3.50 31.71
C LEU A 236 19.57 -3.30 30.53
N GLY A 237 20.32 -4.36 30.21
CA GLY A 237 21.33 -4.36 29.16
C GLY A 237 22.72 -3.91 29.64
N ARG A 238 23.75 -4.36 28.92
CA ARG A 238 25.14 -4.05 29.22
C ARG A 238 25.45 -2.57 28.97
N LYS A 239 25.97 -1.89 30.00
CA LYS A 239 26.45 -0.50 29.89
C LYS A 239 27.85 -0.44 29.26
N PRO A 240 28.09 0.44 28.27
CA PRO A 240 29.43 0.68 27.72
C PRO A 240 30.38 1.24 28.79
N ILE A 241 31.65 0.87 28.72
CA ILE A 241 32.70 1.44 29.57
C ILE A 241 33.42 2.58 28.85
N SER A 242 33.97 3.53 29.61
CA SER A 242 34.75 4.63 29.03
C SER A 242 35.93 4.08 28.23
N GLY A 243 36.11 4.59 27.01
CA GLY A 243 37.13 4.14 26.06
C GLY A 243 36.67 3.08 25.05
N ASN A 244 35.48 2.49 25.21
CA ASN A 244 34.88 1.65 24.16
C ASN A 244 34.62 2.47 22.89
N ILE A 245 34.74 1.85 21.71
CA ILE A 245 34.39 2.47 20.43
C ILE A 245 33.07 1.88 19.95
N ILE A 246 32.04 2.71 19.92
CA ILE A 246 30.72 2.38 19.37
C ILE A 246 30.77 2.63 17.86
N ILE A 247 30.47 1.60 17.08
CA ILE A 247 30.46 1.63 15.63
C ILE A 247 29.01 1.40 15.17
N LEU A 248 28.42 2.43 14.59
CA LEU A 248 27.09 2.38 13.98
C LEU A 248 27.27 2.31 12.48
N LYS A 249 26.80 1.23 11.84
CA LYS A 249 26.78 1.13 10.37
C LYS A 249 25.36 0.96 9.88
N SER A 250 24.96 1.74 8.89
CA SER A 250 23.61 1.73 8.34
C SER A 250 23.63 2.21 6.89
N LEU A 251 22.54 1.95 6.17
CA LEU A 251 22.32 2.52 4.83
C LEU A 251 21.56 3.85 4.95
N VAL A 252 21.94 4.83 4.13
CA VAL A 252 21.12 6.02 3.87
C VAL A 252 20.35 5.79 2.57
N THR A 253 19.03 5.89 2.65
CA THR A 253 18.11 5.44 1.60
C THR A 253 17.39 6.61 0.95
N GLU A 254 16.80 6.36 -0.22
CA GLU A 254 16.01 7.34 -0.99
C GLU A 254 14.52 6.97 -1.01
N GLY A 255 14.11 6.11 -0.08
CA GLY A 255 12.72 5.76 0.21
C GLY A 255 11.98 5.14 -0.99
N THR A 256 10.85 5.74 -1.36
CA THR A 256 9.92 5.21 -2.37
C THR A 256 10.43 5.29 -3.81
N ASN A 257 11.38 6.19 -4.10
CA ASN A 257 11.85 6.50 -5.46
C ASN A 257 12.60 5.34 -6.15
N THR A 258 13.05 4.36 -5.38
CA THR A 258 13.89 3.26 -5.88
C THR A 258 13.12 1.97 -6.16
N ASN A 259 11.81 1.98 -5.88
CA ASN A 259 10.91 0.88 -6.23
C ASN A 259 10.83 0.71 -7.76
N GLY A 260 10.84 -0.53 -8.22
CA GLY A 260 10.82 -0.88 -9.66
C GLY A 260 12.20 -1.01 -10.31
N ALA A 261 13.30 -0.85 -9.57
CA ALA A 261 14.64 -1.12 -10.09
C ALA A 261 14.80 -2.58 -10.52
N ASN A 262 15.20 -2.82 -11.77
CA ASN A 262 15.20 -4.16 -12.37
C ASN A 262 16.51 -4.53 -13.09
N VAL A 263 17.43 -3.59 -13.31
CA VAL A 263 18.74 -3.82 -13.91
C VAL A 263 19.81 -3.40 -12.92
N PHE A 264 20.65 -4.33 -12.49
CA PHE A 264 21.71 -4.07 -11.52
C PHE A 264 23.08 -4.33 -12.14
N SER A 265 24.04 -3.47 -11.84
CA SER A 265 25.46 -3.65 -12.19
C SER A 265 26.33 -3.47 -10.96
N ALA A 266 27.44 -4.22 -10.87
CA ALA A 266 28.39 -4.02 -9.79
C ALA A 266 29.02 -2.63 -9.87
N ALA A 267 29.02 -1.87 -8.78
CA ALA A 267 29.62 -0.53 -8.73
C ALA A 267 31.16 -0.59 -8.65
N SER A 268 31.68 -1.70 -8.10
CA SER A 268 33.09 -1.97 -7.89
C SER A 268 33.38 -3.46 -8.08
N THR A 269 34.53 -3.94 -7.59
CA THR A 269 34.80 -5.37 -7.49
C THR A 269 33.84 -6.04 -6.51
N VAL A 270 33.44 -7.27 -6.80
CA VAL A 270 32.61 -8.13 -5.94
C VAL A 270 33.44 -9.34 -5.58
N GLY A 271 33.68 -9.55 -4.27
CA GLY A 271 34.56 -10.61 -3.78
C GLY A 271 36.00 -10.54 -4.33
N GLY A 272 36.47 -9.33 -4.66
CA GLY A 272 37.80 -9.08 -5.22
C GLY A 272 37.91 -9.16 -6.75
N TYR A 273 36.83 -9.49 -7.46
CA TYR A 273 36.83 -9.66 -8.92
C TYR A 273 35.97 -8.62 -9.64
N SER A 274 36.39 -8.22 -10.85
CA SER A 274 35.69 -7.23 -11.68
C SER A 274 34.67 -7.84 -12.65
N THR A 275 34.83 -9.10 -13.03
CA THR A 275 33.92 -9.79 -13.97
C THR A 275 32.78 -10.44 -13.21
N VAL A 276 31.66 -9.73 -13.14
CA VAL A 276 30.45 -10.15 -12.40
C VAL A 276 29.25 -10.02 -13.32
N ALA A 277 28.57 -11.14 -13.58
CA ALA A 277 27.26 -11.14 -14.22
C ALA A 277 26.18 -11.08 -13.15
N VAL A 278 25.25 -10.14 -13.29
CA VAL A 278 24.13 -9.92 -12.36
C VAL A 278 22.83 -10.19 -13.10
N VAL A 279 22.05 -11.14 -12.62
CA VAL A 279 20.72 -11.45 -13.16
C VAL A 279 19.68 -11.18 -12.08
N THR A 280 18.73 -10.30 -12.36
CA THR A 280 17.66 -9.94 -11.42
C THR A 280 16.67 -11.09 -11.27
N ALA A 281 16.48 -11.57 -10.04
CA ALA A 281 15.46 -12.58 -9.73
C ALA A 281 14.10 -11.92 -9.44
N ASN A 282 14.10 -10.84 -8.67
CA ASN A 282 12.94 -9.96 -8.47
C ASN A 282 13.39 -8.49 -8.46
N SER A 283 12.55 -7.61 -9.02
CA SER A 283 12.76 -6.16 -9.00
C SER A 283 12.71 -5.61 -7.58
N ALA A 284 13.32 -4.44 -7.38
CA ALA A 284 13.35 -3.77 -6.09
C ALA A 284 11.95 -3.33 -5.65
N VAL A 285 11.55 -3.71 -4.45
CA VAL A 285 10.26 -3.36 -3.83
C VAL A 285 10.43 -3.07 -2.33
N GLY A 286 9.45 -2.41 -1.71
CA GLY A 286 9.43 -2.18 -0.26
C GLY A 286 10.18 -0.93 0.22
N GLY A 287 10.64 -0.07 -0.69
CA GLY A 287 11.15 1.25 -0.36
C GLY A 287 10.02 2.14 0.14
N LEU A 288 10.21 2.75 1.30
CA LEU A 288 9.19 3.54 1.99
C LEU A 288 9.81 4.79 2.62
N ASP A 289 9.08 5.88 2.56
CA ASP A 289 9.49 7.10 3.26
C ASP A 289 9.23 6.98 4.76
N LYS A 290 9.87 7.88 5.52
CA LYS A 290 9.64 8.02 6.96
C LYS A 290 8.16 8.24 7.26
N GLU A 291 7.73 7.76 8.42
CA GLU A 291 6.32 7.87 8.81
C GLU A 291 5.85 9.33 8.91
N SER A 292 4.63 9.60 8.42
CA SER A 292 4.01 10.92 8.47
C SER A 292 3.55 11.28 9.88
N VAL A 293 3.42 12.57 10.15
CA VAL A 293 3.00 13.09 11.47
C VAL A 293 1.61 12.57 11.84
N GLU A 294 0.69 12.54 10.89
CA GLU A 294 -0.68 12.07 11.07
C GLU A 294 -0.74 10.58 11.41
N SER A 295 0.10 9.78 10.75
CA SER A 295 0.21 8.34 11.03
C SER A 295 0.74 8.11 12.45
N ILE A 296 1.79 8.83 12.86
CA ILE A 296 2.37 8.71 14.21
C ILE A 296 1.33 9.08 15.28
N LYS A 297 0.59 10.18 15.10
CA LYS A 297 -0.47 10.61 16.04
C LYS A 297 -1.55 9.56 16.22
N PHE A 298 -1.96 8.90 15.15
CA PHE A 298 -2.97 7.85 15.19
C PHE A 298 -2.43 6.55 15.79
N ASN A 299 -1.18 6.21 15.48
CA ASN A 299 -0.58 4.93 15.82
C ASN A 299 0.00 4.87 17.23
N ALA A 300 0.61 5.95 17.73
CA ALA A 300 1.31 5.93 19.01
C ALA A 300 0.40 5.63 20.22
N PRO A 301 -0.78 6.27 20.40
CA PRO A 301 -1.69 5.96 21.50
C PRO A 301 -2.20 4.52 21.47
N LYS A 302 -2.46 4.00 20.26
CA LYS A 302 -2.94 2.62 20.08
C LYS A 302 -1.89 1.59 20.41
N ASN A 303 -0.62 1.84 20.06
CA ASN A 303 0.46 0.93 20.45
C ASN A 303 0.59 0.84 21.98
N TYR A 304 0.44 1.98 22.66
CA TYR A 304 0.47 2.02 24.11
C TYR A 304 -0.69 1.25 24.75
N GLU A 305 -1.89 1.34 24.17
CA GLU A 305 -3.07 0.59 24.63
C GLU A 305 -2.88 -0.93 24.52
N THR A 306 -2.23 -1.41 23.45
CA THR A 306 -2.05 -2.85 23.20
C THR A 306 -0.93 -3.49 24.00
N GLN A 307 -0.07 -2.70 24.66
CA GLN A 307 1.06 -3.17 25.48
C GLN A 307 1.96 -4.19 24.77
N ASN A 308 2.22 -4.00 23.47
CA ASN A 308 2.95 -4.95 22.63
C ASN A 308 2.36 -6.37 22.66
N ARG A 309 1.03 -6.49 22.61
CA ARG A 309 0.31 -7.76 22.48
C ARG A 309 -0.77 -7.64 21.41
N ALA A 310 -1.00 -8.73 20.67
CA ALA A 310 -2.05 -8.79 19.67
C ALA A 310 -3.33 -9.39 20.28
N VAL A 311 -4.35 -8.56 20.54
CA VAL A 311 -5.64 -9.02 21.07
C VAL A 311 -6.76 -8.72 20.09
N THR A 312 -6.84 -7.48 19.61
CA THR A 312 -7.86 -7.04 18.64
C THR A 312 -7.37 -7.26 17.22
N THR A 313 -8.28 -7.37 16.25
CA THR A 313 -7.94 -7.48 14.82
C THR A 313 -7.09 -6.30 14.32
N GLY A 314 -7.28 -5.11 14.90
CA GLY A 314 -6.47 -3.93 14.63
C GLY A 314 -5.01 -4.09 15.08
N ASP A 315 -4.77 -4.80 16.17
CA ASP A 315 -3.43 -5.01 16.73
C ASP A 315 -2.62 -5.95 15.82
N TYR A 316 -3.23 -7.07 15.42
CA TYR A 316 -2.61 -7.99 14.44
C TYR A 316 -2.29 -7.27 13.15
N LYS A 317 -3.24 -6.47 12.63
CA LYS A 317 -3.03 -5.70 11.40
C LYS A 317 -1.79 -4.81 11.52
N LYS A 318 -1.69 -4.06 12.62
CA LYS A 318 -0.59 -3.15 12.86
C LYS A 318 0.76 -3.87 12.97
N ILE A 319 0.81 -4.96 13.75
CA ILE A 319 2.05 -5.72 13.94
C ILE A 319 2.57 -6.24 12.59
N VAL A 320 1.68 -6.69 11.71
CA VAL A 320 2.06 -7.16 10.36
C VAL A 320 2.55 -6.01 9.48
N GLU A 321 1.91 -4.85 9.54
CA GLU A 321 2.33 -3.65 8.79
C GLU A 321 3.71 -3.13 9.27
N ASP A 322 4.02 -3.26 10.56
CA ASP A 322 5.30 -2.87 11.14
C ASP A 322 6.42 -3.90 10.85
N SER A 323 6.11 -5.20 10.98
CA SER A 323 7.08 -6.30 10.88
C SER A 323 7.47 -6.67 9.45
N VAL A 324 6.57 -6.50 8.48
CA VAL A 324 6.81 -6.88 7.08
C VAL A 324 6.71 -5.65 6.17
N SER A 325 7.86 -5.27 5.61
CA SER A 325 7.94 -4.21 4.61
C SER A 325 7.44 -4.69 3.22
N GLY A 326 7.00 -3.73 2.41
CA GLY A 326 6.53 -4.01 1.05
C GLY A 326 5.12 -4.61 0.96
N LEU A 327 4.29 -4.43 2.00
CA LEU A 327 2.85 -4.72 1.95
C LEU A 327 2.06 -3.46 1.60
N ASP A 328 1.11 -3.56 0.67
CA ASP A 328 0.21 -2.46 0.30
C ASP A 328 -0.95 -2.34 1.31
N THR A 329 -1.53 -3.47 1.68
CA THR A 329 -2.70 -3.52 2.57
C THR A 329 -2.79 -4.86 3.29
N VAL A 330 -3.34 -4.84 4.51
CA VAL A 330 -3.53 -6.01 5.36
C VAL A 330 -4.97 -6.07 5.89
N ALA A 331 -5.55 -7.27 5.84
CA ALA A 331 -6.83 -7.64 6.45
C ALA A 331 -6.62 -8.73 7.50
N VAL A 332 -7.35 -8.59 8.61
CA VAL A 332 -7.35 -9.57 9.69
C VAL A 332 -8.78 -9.82 10.15
N TRP A 333 -9.15 -11.09 10.33
CA TRP A 333 -10.44 -11.49 10.92
C TRP A 333 -10.28 -12.71 11.82
N GLY A 334 -11.20 -12.86 12.78
CA GLY A 334 -11.24 -14.03 13.64
C GLY A 334 -11.81 -15.24 12.89
N GLY A 335 -11.32 -16.44 13.19
CA GLY A 335 -11.83 -17.66 12.55
C GLY A 335 -13.30 -17.96 12.87
N GLN A 336 -13.89 -17.32 13.89
CA GLN A 336 -15.34 -17.35 14.14
C GLN A 336 -16.17 -16.65 13.04
N ASP A 337 -15.58 -15.68 12.34
CA ASP A 337 -16.22 -14.88 11.29
C ASP A 337 -15.90 -15.44 9.90
N ASP A 338 -15.21 -16.58 9.84
CA ASP A 338 -14.90 -17.25 8.59
C ASP A 338 -16.12 -18.01 8.01
N ALA A 339 -16.08 -18.31 6.71
CA ALA A 339 -17.18 -19.00 6.01
C ALA A 339 -17.50 -20.34 6.67
N VAL A 340 -16.45 -21.03 7.14
CA VAL A 340 -16.55 -22.21 8.00
C VAL A 340 -15.90 -21.84 9.34
N PRO A 341 -16.69 -21.59 10.40
CA PRO A 341 -16.14 -21.13 11.67
C PRO A 341 -15.08 -22.08 12.24
N LYS A 342 -13.87 -21.56 12.46
CA LYS A 342 -12.73 -22.25 13.07
C LYS A 342 -12.24 -21.45 14.27
N TYR A 343 -12.70 -21.83 15.46
CA TYR A 343 -12.30 -21.17 16.70
C TYR A 343 -10.82 -21.40 17.03
N GLY A 344 -10.17 -20.43 17.67
CA GLY A 344 -8.75 -20.51 18.03
C GLY A 344 -7.79 -20.17 16.89
N THR A 345 -8.30 -19.69 15.75
CA THR A 345 -7.50 -19.25 14.61
C THR A 345 -7.79 -17.79 14.28
N VAL A 346 -6.74 -17.03 13.95
CA VAL A 346 -6.85 -15.68 13.39
C VAL A 346 -6.32 -15.74 11.97
N TYR A 347 -7.13 -15.27 11.02
CA TYR A 347 -6.74 -15.23 9.62
C TYR A 347 -6.14 -13.88 9.28
N VAL A 348 -5.01 -13.91 8.56
CA VAL A 348 -4.34 -12.72 8.07
C VAL A 348 -4.20 -12.85 6.56
N SER A 349 -4.60 -11.81 5.84
CA SER A 349 -4.37 -11.70 4.41
C SER A 349 -3.70 -10.37 4.10
N ALA A 350 -2.66 -10.40 3.27
CA ALA A 350 -1.93 -9.20 2.89
C ALA A 350 -1.68 -9.20 1.38
N LYS A 351 -1.73 -8.01 0.78
CA LYS A 351 -1.34 -7.80 -0.62
C LYS A 351 0.07 -7.22 -0.66
N PRO A 352 1.05 -7.88 -1.27
CA PRO A 352 2.38 -7.30 -1.46
C PRO A 352 2.37 -6.22 -2.55
N SER A 353 3.26 -5.23 -2.41
CA SER A 353 3.47 -4.18 -3.39
C SER A 353 3.93 -4.76 -4.73
N GLY A 354 3.14 -4.52 -5.78
CA GLY A 354 3.46 -4.95 -7.14
C GLY A 354 3.18 -6.42 -7.46
N ALA A 355 2.58 -7.18 -6.53
CA ALA A 355 2.17 -8.56 -6.77
C ALA A 355 0.77 -8.84 -6.21
N ASP A 356 0.12 -9.87 -6.75
CA ASP A 356 -1.27 -10.20 -6.44
C ASP A 356 -1.41 -11.29 -5.36
N ALA A 357 -0.32 -11.96 -4.96
CA ALA A 357 -0.30 -12.98 -3.92
C ALA A 357 1.03 -12.97 -3.15
N LEU A 358 1.01 -13.46 -1.91
CA LEU A 358 2.18 -13.53 -1.05
C LEU A 358 3.10 -14.70 -1.43
N SER A 359 4.41 -14.48 -1.40
CA SER A 359 5.39 -15.57 -1.55
C SER A 359 5.41 -16.46 -0.30
N THR A 360 5.89 -17.71 -0.44
CA THR A 360 6.02 -18.64 0.69
C THR A 360 6.91 -18.09 1.81
N SER A 361 7.97 -17.36 1.47
CA SER A 361 8.86 -16.73 2.46
C SER A 361 8.18 -15.57 3.19
N GLN A 362 7.38 -14.75 2.50
CA GLN A 362 6.59 -13.68 3.13
C GLN A 362 5.54 -14.25 4.09
N LYS A 363 4.85 -15.33 3.70
CA LYS A 363 3.90 -16.02 4.59
C LYS A 363 4.58 -16.52 5.87
N ALA A 364 5.76 -17.13 5.74
CA ALA A 364 6.52 -17.61 6.89
C ALA A 364 6.95 -16.45 7.80
N LEU A 365 7.39 -15.33 7.23
CA LEU A 365 7.81 -14.14 7.97
C LEU A 365 6.65 -13.49 8.75
N ILE A 366 5.47 -13.36 8.12
CA ILE A 366 4.26 -12.85 8.78
C ILE A 366 3.90 -13.75 9.97
N THR A 367 3.84 -15.07 9.75
CA THR A 367 3.52 -16.04 10.80
C THR A 367 4.51 -16.00 11.96
N SER A 368 5.82 -15.95 11.68
CA SER A 368 6.84 -15.87 12.73
C SER A 368 6.75 -14.56 13.50
N SER A 369 6.50 -13.45 12.81
CA SER A 369 6.39 -12.14 13.47
C SER A 369 5.20 -12.07 14.42
N LEU A 370 4.07 -12.71 14.08
CA LEU A 370 2.88 -12.73 14.92
C LEU A 370 3.00 -13.68 16.11
N ALA A 371 3.82 -14.72 16.01
CA ALA A 371 3.96 -15.73 17.07
C ALA A 371 4.43 -15.13 18.41
N ASP A 372 5.28 -14.11 18.36
CA ASP A 372 5.83 -13.47 19.57
C ASP A 372 4.83 -12.56 20.29
N TYR A 373 3.83 -12.02 19.58
CA TYR A 373 2.84 -11.08 20.12
C TYR A 373 1.47 -11.71 20.41
N ASN A 374 1.24 -12.92 19.91
CA ASN A 374 -0.07 -13.57 19.95
C ASN A 374 -0.38 -14.15 21.35
N ILE A 375 -1.67 -14.25 21.66
CA ILE A 375 -2.17 -14.99 22.81
C ILE A 375 -1.88 -16.49 22.59
N VAL A 376 -1.31 -17.14 23.59
CA VAL A 376 -0.83 -18.54 23.54
C VAL A 376 -1.85 -19.55 22.96
N ALA A 377 -3.15 -19.31 23.12
CA ALA A 377 -4.21 -20.21 22.66
C ALA A 377 -4.66 -20.01 21.19
N ILE A 378 -4.18 -18.96 20.52
CA ILE A 378 -4.60 -18.57 19.18
C ILE A 378 -3.47 -18.86 18.19
N SER A 379 -3.81 -19.40 17.02
CA SER A 379 -2.83 -19.63 15.94
C SER A 379 -3.11 -18.70 14.75
N PRO A 380 -2.12 -17.94 14.25
CA PRO A 380 -2.29 -17.12 13.06
C PRO A 380 -2.15 -17.97 11.80
N GLU A 381 -3.09 -17.84 10.87
CA GLU A 381 -3.09 -18.52 9.57
C GLU A 381 -3.07 -17.48 8.45
N VAL A 382 -2.02 -17.50 7.62
CA VAL A 382 -1.85 -16.54 6.54
C VAL A 382 -2.45 -17.09 5.25
N VAL A 383 -3.42 -16.38 4.69
CA VAL A 383 -4.15 -16.76 3.46
C VAL A 383 -3.99 -15.70 2.38
N ASP A 384 -3.97 -16.14 1.12
CA ASP A 384 -3.85 -15.22 -0.01
C ASP A 384 -5.09 -14.33 -0.17
N PRO A 385 -4.91 -13.10 -0.70
CA PRO A 385 -6.02 -12.23 -1.04
C PRO A 385 -6.89 -12.86 -2.13
N ASP A 386 -8.19 -12.68 -2.01
CA ASP A 386 -9.20 -13.11 -2.98
C ASP A 386 -9.56 -11.95 -3.92
N LEU A 387 -8.99 -11.92 -5.11
CA LEU A 387 -9.11 -10.79 -6.03
C LEU A 387 -10.34 -10.91 -6.92
N ILE A 388 -11.18 -9.86 -6.92
CA ILE A 388 -12.28 -9.68 -7.86
C ILE A 388 -11.91 -8.53 -8.79
N ASN A 389 -11.79 -8.82 -10.08
CA ASN A 389 -11.42 -7.85 -11.10
C ASN A 389 -12.69 -7.19 -11.66
N LEU A 390 -12.83 -5.88 -11.50
CA LEU A 390 -13.95 -5.13 -12.05
C LEU A 390 -13.66 -4.75 -13.49
N ILE A 391 -14.65 -4.94 -14.35
CA ILE A 391 -14.63 -4.54 -15.75
C ILE A 391 -15.56 -3.35 -15.89
N PHE A 392 -15.04 -2.28 -16.49
CA PHE A 392 -15.76 -1.05 -16.68
C PHE A 392 -15.92 -0.76 -18.18
N SER A 393 -17.17 -0.64 -18.62
CA SER A 393 -17.50 -0.14 -19.95
C SER A 393 -18.14 1.23 -19.80
N LEU A 394 -17.45 2.26 -20.28
CA LEU A 394 -17.85 3.65 -20.13
C LEU A 394 -18.25 4.24 -21.48
N THR A 395 -19.37 4.93 -21.51
CA THR A 395 -19.69 5.90 -22.57
C THR A 395 -19.60 7.30 -21.99
N VAL A 396 -18.63 8.10 -22.44
CA VAL A 396 -18.38 9.44 -21.94
C VAL A 396 -18.86 10.45 -22.97
N LYS A 397 -19.78 11.32 -22.55
CA LYS A 397 -20.32 12.40 -23.39
C LYS A 397 -19.58 13.69 -23.08
N TYR A 398 -19.08 14.35 -24.12
CA TYR A 398 -18.31 15.58 -23.98
C TYR A 398 -18.70 16.60 -25.05
N ASP A 399 -18.53 17.89 -24.76
CA ASP A 399 -18.73 18.99 -25.72
C ASP A 399 -17.38 19.40 -26.32
N SER A 400 -17.17 19.06 -27.60
CA SER A 400 -15.94 19.38 -28.31
C SER A 400 -15.66 20.89 -28.44
N ARG A 401 -16.66 21.77 -28.28
CA ARG A 401 -16.46 23.24 -28.34
C ARG A 401 -15.84 23.82 -27.07
N LYS A 402 -15.91 23.09 -25.95
CA LYS A 402 -15.38 23.55 -24.64
C LYS A 402 -13.92 23.15 -24.41
N THR A 403 -13.31 22.38 -25.32
CA THR A 403 -11.95 21.86 -25.17
C THR A 403 -11.17 21.95 -26.46
N THR A 404 -9.88 22.22 -26.34
CA THR A 404 -8.93 22.14 -27.46
C THR A 404 -8.18 20.80 -27.50
N LYS A 405 -8.46 19.90 -26.55
CA LYS A 405 -7.83 18.58 -26.46
C LYS A 405 -8.50 17.58 -27.39
N ALA A 406 -7.72 16.67 -27.95
CA ALA A 406 -8.26 15.55 -28.72
C ALA A 406 -9.01 14.56 -27.81
N SER A 407 -10.05 13.92 -28.33
CA SER A 407 -10.87 12.92 -27.62
C SER A 407 -10.05 11.81 -26.96
N GLY A 408 -8.99 11.34 -27.63
CA GLY A 408 -8.10 10.29 -27.09
C GLY A 408 -7.29 10.74 -25.87
N VAL A 409 -6.96 12.03 -25.76
CA VAL A 409 -6.28 12.57 -24.57
C VAL A 409 -7.25 12.64 -23.40
N ILE A 410 -8.51 12.99 -23.66
CA ILE A 410 -9.55 13.00 -22.63
C ILE A 410 -9.85 11.57 -22.17
N ALA A 411 -9.94 10.61 -23.09
CA ALA A 411 -10.10 9.19 -22.77
C ALA A 411 -8.94 8.66 -21.92
N ALA A 412 -7.69 9.01 -22.24
CA ALA A 412 -6.53 8.66 -21.43
C ALA A 412 -6.61 9.24 -20.01
N ASN A 413 -6.97 10.52 -19.86
CA ASN A 413 -7.13 11.14 -18.53
C ASN A 413 -8.26 10.46 -17.70
N VAL A 414 -9.32 10.01 -18.35
CA VAL A 414 -10.40 9.25 -17.69
C VAL A 414 -9.87 7.89 -17.22
N ILE A 415 -9.08 7.19 -18.03
CA ILE A 415 -8.43 5.94 -17.65
C ILE A 415 -7.49 6.17 -16.46
N ASP A 416 -6.69 7.24 -16.47
CA ASP A 416 -5.80 7.60 -15.37
C ASP A 416 -6.58 7.91 -14.08
N THR A 417 -7.70 8.62 -14.18
CA THR A 417 -8.61 8.87 -13.04
C THR A 417 -9.12 7.56 -12.43
N ILE A 418 -9.44 6.56 -13.27
CA ILE A 418 -9.85 5.23 -12.80
C ILE A 418 -8.67 4.48 -12.14
N GLN A 419 -7.45 4.61 -12.66
CA GLN A 419 -6.25 4.01 -12.04
C GLN A 419 -5.89 4.65 -10.69
N ASP A 420 -6.05 5.97 -10.58
CA ASP A 420 -5.87 6.70 -9.32
C ASP A 420 -6.91 6.26 -8.30
N TYR A 421 -8.18 6.12 -8.70
CA TYR A 421 -9.23 5.59 -7.83
C TYR A 421 -8.93 4.15 -7.40
N LYS A 422 -8.43 3.31 -8.31
CA LYS A 422 -8.02 1.94 -7.98
C LYS A 422 -6.95 1.94 -6.87
N THR A 423 -5.89 2.72 -7.02
CA THR A 423 -4.76 2.74 -6.07
C THR A 423 -5.15 3.35 -4.72
N ASN A 424 -5.95 4.42 -4.75
CA ASN A 424 -6.30 5.17 -3.55
C ASN A 424 -7.49 4.56 -2.78
N ASN A 425 -8.41 3.89 -3.47
CA ASN A 425 -9.68 3.44 -2.91
C ASN A 425 -9.97 1.94 -3.04
N LEU A 426 -9.63 1.26 -4.15
CA LEU A 426 -10.04 -0.15 -4.34
C LEU A 426 -9.02 -1.17 -3.87
N ASN A 427 -7.73 -0.91 -4.07
CA ASN A 427 -6.62 -1.79 -3.65
C ASN A 427 -6.39 -1.81 -2.13
N LYS A 428 -7.43 -1.54 -1.33
CA LYS A 428 -7.40 -1.55 0.13
C LYS A 428 -8.49 -2.47 0.67
N PHE A 429 -8.12 -3.38 1.56
CA PHE A 429 -9.09 -4.30 2.16
C PHE A 429 -10.22 -3.56 2.88
N GLY A 430 -11.44 -4.10 2.79
CA GLY A 430 -12.65 -3.53 3.39
C GLY A 430 -13.18 -2.28 2.68
N SER A 431 -12.55 -1.84 1.59
CA SER A 431 -13.03 -0.68 0.84
C SER A 431 -14.20 -1.03 -0.06
N ILE A 432 -15.34 -0.39 0.19
CA ILE A 432 -16.56 -0.58 -0.58
C ILE A 432 -16.43 0.13 -1.93
N PHE A 433 -16.68 -0.58 -3.02
CA PHE A 433 -16.82 0.04 -4.34
C PHE A 433 -18.17 0.75 -4.40
N ARG A 434 -18.13 2.06 -4.61
CA ARG A 434 -19.33 2.89 -4.78
C ARG A 434 -19.36 3.47 -6.18
N TYR A 435 -20.38 3.10 -6.94
CA TYR A 435 -20.52 3.52 -8.33
C TYR A 435 -20.57 5.05 -8.47
N SER A 436 -21.37 5.70 -7.63
CA SER A 436 -21.61 7.16 -7.71
C SER A 436 -20.34 7.99 -7.43
N VAL A 437 -19.45 7.49 -6.57
CA VAL A 437 -18.18 8.15 -6.26
C VAL A 437 -17.26 8.12 -7.47
N LEU A 438 -17.12 6.96 -8.12
CA LEU A 438 -16.32 6.83 -9.33
C LEU A 438 -16.90 7.65 -10.49
N SER A 439 -18.23 7.57 -10.70
CA SER A 439 -18.95 8.35 -11.71
C SER A 439 -18.66 9.85 -11.57
N LYS A 440 -18.73 10.38 -10.34
CA LYS A 440 -18.43 11.79 -10.04
C LYS A 440 -16.96 12.15 -10.27
N LEU A 441 -16.02 11.27 -9.94
CA LEU A 441 -14.60 11.51 -10.18
C LEU A 441 -14.31 11.62 -11.68
N ILE A 442 -14.91 10.75 -12.48
CA ILE A 442 -14.82 10.79 -13.95
C ILE A 442 -15.42 12.09 -14.50
N ASP A 443 -16.58 12.52 -14.02
CA ASP A 443 -17.19 13.78 -14.48
C ASP A 443 -16.32 15.01 -14.16
N ASN A 444 -15.53 14.95 -13.08
CA ASN A 444 -14.60 16.02 -12.69
C ASN A 444 -13.23 15.94 -13.39
N THR A 445 -12.97 14.92 -14.22
CA THR A 445 -11.68 14.77 -14.92
C THR A 445 -11.41 15.92 -15.89
N ASP A 446 -12.43 16.42 -16.58
CA ASP A 446 -12.29 17.55 -17.50
C ASP A 446 -13.59 18.37 -17.57
N THR A 447 -13.46 19.69 -17.69
CA THR A 447 -14.61 20.62 -17.73
C THR A 447 -15.48 20.48 -18.99
N SER A 448 -14.99 19.80 -20.03
CA SER A 448 -15.75 19.52 -21.26
C SER A 448 -16.70 18.33 -21.15
N LEU A 449 -16.60 17.52 -20.08
CA LEU A 449 -17.47 16.38 -19.86
C LEU A 449 -18.88 16.85 -19.47
N LEU A 450 -19.89 16.30 -20.14
CA LEU A 450 -21.30 16.57 -19.84
C LEU A 450 -21.91 15.47 -18.97
N GLY A 451 -21.37 14.26 -19.06
CA GLY A 451 -21.71 13.14 -18.19
C GLY A 451 -21.17 11.82 -18.70
N ASN A 452 -21.33 10.78 -17.89
CA ASN A 452 -20.90 9.44 -18.19
C ASN A 452 -22.02 8.41 -18.01
N LEU A 453 -21.90 7.30 -18.73
CA LEU A 453 -22.65 6.08 -18.50
C LEU A 453 -21.64 4.96 -18.26
N LEU A 454 -21.49 4.57 -16.99
CA LEU A 454 -20.61 3.49 -16.58
C LEU A 454 -21.44 2.20 -16.43
N THR A 455 -20.97 1.12 -17.05
CA THR A 455 -21.51 -0.23 -16.86
C THR A 455 -20.47 -1.07 -16.12
N LEU A 456 -20.90 -1.76 -15.07
CA LEU A 456 -20.06 -2.56 -14.18
C LEU A 456 -20.32 -4.06 -14.40
N THR A 457 -19.26 -4.81 -14.65
CA THR A 457 -19.26 -6.28 -14.49
C THR A 457 -18.08 -6.71 -13.61
N ALA A 458 -18.22 -7.86 -12.95
CA ALA A 458 -17.19 -8.37 -12.06
C ALA A 458 -16.69 -9.72 -12.56
N LYS A 459 -15.37 -9.92 -12.54
CA LYS A 459 -14.69 -11.11 -13.02
C LYS A 459 -13.83 -11.73 -11.93
N LYS A 460 -13.81 -13.05 -11.84
CA LYS A 460 -13.00 -13.81 -10.88
C LYS A 460 -12.46 -15.09 -11.50
N GLY A 461 -11.16 -15.32 -11.35
CA GLY A 461 -10.46 -16.49 -11.89
C GLY A 461 -10.28 -17.61 -10.87
N ILE A 462 -10.30 -18.85 -11.35
CA ILE A 462 -9.85 -20.04 -10.59
C ILE A 462 -8.83 -20.84 -11.40
N THR A 463 -8.00 -21.65 -10.74
CA THR A 463 -7.09 -22.61 -11.40
C THR A 463 -7.60 -24.03 -11.19
N PRO A 464 -8.48 -24.55 -12.07
CA PRO A 464 -8.97 -25.91 -11.94
C PRO A 464 -7.85 -26.92 -12.28
N SER A 465 -7.84 -28.06 -11.58
CA SER A 465 -7.04 -29.23 -11.92
C SER A 465 -7.48 -29.81 -13.26
N THR A 466 -6.52 -30.10 -14.13
CA THR A 466 -6.71 -30.80 -15.40
C THR A 466 -6.53 -32.31 -15.28
N THR A 467 -6.23 -32.81 -14.08
CA THR A 467 -5.89 -34.23 -13.83
C THR A 467 -6.83 -34.90 -12.84
N ALA A 468 -7.59 -34.13 -12.07
CA ALA A 468 -8.52 -34.64 -11.07
C ALA A 468 -9.84 -33.88 -11.08
N ASN A 469 -10.94 -34.62 -10.93
CA ASN A 469 -12.27 -34.06 -10.68
C ASN A 469 -12.34 -33.50 -9.27
N ASN A 470 -12.34 -32.19 -9.13
CA ASN A 470 -12.51 -31.50 -7.85
C ASN A 470 -13.78 -30.65 -7.85
N SER A 471 -14.23 -30.28 -6.67
CA SER A 471 -15.27 -29.28 -6.48
C SER A 471 -14.65 -27.89 -6.27
N TYR A 472 -15.26 -26.87 -6.87
CA TYR A 472 -14.79 -25.48 -6.78
C TYR A 472 -15.95 -24.59 -6.33
N THR A 473 -15.67 -23.69 -5.40
CA THR A 473 -16.63 -22.67 -4.95
C THR A 473 -16.07 -21.30 -5.29
N ILE A 474 -16.78 -20.56 -6.13
CA ILE A 474 -16.45 -19.20 -6.55
C ILE A 474 -17.45 -18.26 -5.87
N SER A 475 -16.95 -17.46 -4.93
CA SER A 475 -17.77 -16.53 -4.15
C SER A 475 -17.49 -15.09 -4.57
N PHE A 476 -18.49 -14.40 -5.11
CA PHE A 476 -18.45 -12.95 -5.34
C PHE A 476 -18.98 -12.16 -4.15
N ASN A 477 -19.71 -12.80 -3.23
CA ASN A 477 -20.31 -12.22 -2.01
C ASN A 477 -21.21 -10.99 -2.26
N ASN A 478 -21.66 -10.83 -3.51
CA ASN A 478 -22.56 -9.78 -3.95
C ASN A 478 -23.63 -10.42 -4.82
N ALA A 479 -24.86 -9.91 -4.74
CA ALA A 479 -25.97 -10.47 -5.49
C ALA A 479 -25.73 -10.36 -7.00
N ILE A 480 -26.06 -11.41 -7.74
CA ILE A 480 -25.95 -11.46 -9.20
C ILE A 480 -27.29 -11.05 -9.79
N TYR A 481 -27.25 -10.19 -10.82
CA TYR A 481 -28.43 -9.75 -11.54
C TYR A 481 -29.04 -10.93 -12.31
N ASN A 482 -30.22 -11.36 -11.88
CA ASN A 482 -31.03 -12.35 -12.59
C ASN A 482 -32.52 -11.94 -12.53
N PRO A 483 -33.05 -11.27 -13.55
CA PRO A 483 -34.42 -10.74 -13.54
C PRO A 483 -35.50 -11.79 -13.77
N SER A 484 -35.19 -12.98 -14.30
CA SER A 484 -36.17 -14.02 -14.60
C SER A 484 -35.54 -15.41 -14.69
N ALA A 485 -36.31 -16.47 -14.45
CA ALA A 485 -35.82 -17.85 -14.59
C ALA A 485 -35.37 -18.22 -16.02
N THR A 486 -35.75 -17.44 -17.03
CA THR A 486 -35.37 -17.61 -18.45
C THR A 486 -34.22 -16.71 -18.88
N TYR A 487 -33.70 -15.87 -17.98
CA TYR A 487 -32.58 -15.00 -18.30
C TYR A 487 -31.31 -15.85 -18.44
N GLU A 488 -30.61 -15.70 -19.56
CA GLU A 488 -29.33 -16.37 -19.82
C GLU A 488 -28.19 -15.36 -19.73
N GLY A 489 -27.04 -15.81 -19.20
CA GLY A 489 -25.82 -15.01 -19.15
C GLY A 489 -25.70 -14.12 -17.91
N ALA A 490 -26.32 -14.50 -16.79
CA ALA A 490 -26.04 -13.85 -15.51
C ALA A 490 -24.61 -14.17 -15.03
N VAL A 491 -24.15 -15.38 -15.35
CA VAL A 491 -22.79 -15.88 -15.16
C VAL A 491 -22.28 -16.45 -16.47
N THR A 492 -21.08 -16.07 -16.89
CA THR A 492 -20.39 -16.64 -18.05
C THR A 492 -18.93 -16.95 -17.71
N SER A 493 -18.30 -17.89 -18.41
CA SER A 493 -16.85 -18.14 -18.25
C SER A 493 -16.02 -17.77 -19.46
N SER A 494 -14.69 -17.73 -19.28
CA SER A 494 -13.74 -17.80 -20.38
C SER A 494 -13.76 -19.18 -21.05
N ALA A 495 -13.15 -19.26 -22.25
CA ALA A 495 -13.09 -20.47 -23.05
C ALA A 495 -12.20 -21.56 -22.43
N PHE A 496 -12.63 -22.82 -22.52
CA PHE A 496 -11.87 -23.99 -22.11
C PHE A 496 -12.15 -25.21 -22.99
N ALA A 497 -11.23 -26.17 -23.03
CA ALA A 497 -11.44 -27.46 -23.68
C ALA A 497 -12.05 -28.46 -22.70
N TYR A 498 -13.00 -29.26 -23.19
CA TYR A 498 -13.73 -30.20 -22.36
C TYR A 498 -14.10 -31.46 -23.15
N THR A 499 -13.91 -32.61 -22.53
CA THR A 499 -14.33 -33.91 -23.05
C THR A 499 -15.59 -34.36 -22.33
N ASP A 500 -16.64 -34.63 -23.11
CA ASP A 500 -17.93 -35.04 -22.58
C ASP A 500 -17.93 -36.50 -22.08
N SER A 501 -19.03 -36.90 -21.44
CA SER A 501 -19.21 -38.27 -20.95
C SER A 501 -19.29 -39.33 -22.07
N ALA A 502 -19.52 -38.90 -23.32
CA ALA A 502 -19.50 -39.76 -24.50
C ALA A 502 -18.11 -39.90 -25.13
N GLY A 503 -17.09 -39.20 -24.59
CA GLY A 503 -15.70 -39.22 -25.05
C GLY A 503 -15.41 -38.28 -26.21
N THR A 504 -16.30 -37.34 -26.53
CA THR A 504 -16.08 -36.31 -27.55
C THR A 504 -15.38 -35.11 -26.95
N THR A 505 -14.22 -34.75 -27.47
CA THR A 505 -13.46 -33.57 -27.03
C THR A 505 -13.86 -32.34 -27.82
N TYR A 506 -14.25 -31.29 -27.09
CA TYR A 506 -14.54 -29.97 -27.62
C TYR A 506 -13.39 -29.03 -27.28
N SER A 507 -12.79 -28.41 -28.31
CA SER A 507 -11.62 -27.52 -28.15
C SER A 507 -11.97 -26.15 -27.56
N THR A 508 -13.23 -25.71 -27.65
CA THR A 508 -13.68 -24.39 -27.18
C THR A 508 -15.11 -24.48 -26.66
N SER A 509 -15.22 -24.57 -25.34
CA SER A 509 -16.45 -24.63 -24.55
C SER A 509 -16.48 -23.49 -23.54
N TYR A 510 -17.67 -23.17 -23.06
CA TYR A 510 -17.95 -22.10 -22.11
C TYR A 510 -18.94 -22.59 -21.05
N LEU A 511 -18.95 -21.94 -19.90
CA LEU A 511 -19.95 -22.13 -18.85
C LEU A 511 -20.96 -20.99 -18.90
N ASP A 512 -22.23 -21.33 -18.74
CA ASP A 512 -23.31 -20.40 -18.47
C ASP A 512 -24.22 -20.92 -17.36
N ASP A 513 -25.11 -20.05 -16.89
CA ASP A 513 -26.17 -20.42 -15.97
C ASP A 513 -27.55 -20.35 -16.62
N LEU A 514 -28.45 -21.22 -16.18
CA LEU A 514 -29.89 -21.06 -16.38
C LEU A 514 -30.63 -21.52 -15.13
N ASN A 515 -31.44 -20.63 -14.56
CA ASN A 515 -32.28 -20.90 -13.39
C ASN A 515 -31.54 -21.56 -12.21
N GLY A 516 -30.32 -21.10 -11.93
CA GLY A 516 -29.50 -21.56 -10.80
C GLY A 516 -28.71 -22.85 -11.09
N VAL A 517 -28.75 -23.38 -12.32
CA VAL A 517 -27.96 -24.55 -12.72
C VAL A 517 -26.86 -24.11 -13.70
N MET A 518 -25.62 -24.50 -13.40
CA MET A 518 -24.49 -24.27 -14.29
C MET A 518 -24.47 -25.33 -15.38
N ARG A 519 -24.26 -24.89 -16.63
CA ARG A 519 -24.20 -25.73 -17.83
C ARG A 519 -22.91 -25.45 -18.60
N ILE A 520 -22.44 -26.46 -19.33
CA ILE A 520 -21.35 -26.31 -20.30
C ILE A 520 -21.95 -26.31 -21.70
N TYR A 521 -21.58 -25.33 -22.51
CA TYR A 521 -21.99 -25.24 -23.90
C TYR A 521 -20.79 -24.98 -24.81
N TYR A 522 -20.97 -25.25 -26.11
CA TYR A 522 -20.07 -24.76 -27.15
C TYR A 522 -20.88 -24.05 -28.24
N LEU A 523 -20.17 -23.25 -29.04
CA LEU A 523 -20.76 -22.53 -30.16
C LEU A 523 -20.41 -23.25 -31.47
N SER A 524 -21.43 -23.66 -32.22
CA SER A 524 -21.28 -24.18 -33.58
C SER A 524 -21.79 -23.11 -34.55
N GLY A 525 -20.89 -22.25 -35.05
CA GLY A 525 -21.28 -21.04 -35.76
C GLY A 525 -21.93 -20.03 -34.82
N SER A 526 -23.21 -19.70 -35.05
CA SER A 526 -24.01 -18.82 -34.17
C SER A 526 -24.89 -19.59 -33.19
N ASP A 527 -24.98 -20.92 -33.32
CA ASP A 527 -25.88 -21.75 -32.52
C ASP A 527 -25.18 -22.24 -31.23
N LYS A 528 -25.88 -22.07 -30.12
CA LYS A 528 -25.46 -22.53 -28.78
C LYS A 528 -25.94 -23.95 -28.53
N LEU A 529 -25.01 -24.88 -28.36
CA LEU A 529 -25.29 -26.29 -28.11
C LEU A 529 -24.78 -26.70 -26.72
N ILE A 530 -25.67 -27.25 -25.89
CA ILE A 530 -25.33 -27.66 -24.52
C ILE A 530 -24.69 -29.04 -24.52
N ILE A 531 -23.51 -29.14 -23.90
CA ILE A 531 -22.74 -30.38 -23.73
C ILE A 531 -23.11 -31.06 -22.41
N ALA A 532 -23.18 -30.28 -21.32
CA ALA A 532 -23.51 -30.76 -19.99
C ALA A 532 -24.53 -29.85 -19.32
N ASN A 533 -25.68 -30.40 -18.95
CA ASN A 533 -26.81 -29.64 -18.41
C ASN A 533 -26.76 -29.37 -16.90
N SER A 534 -25.83 -29.99 -16.16
CA SER A 534 -25.72 -29.80 -14.71
C SER A 534 -24.30 -30.13 -14.26
N VAL A 535 -23.45 -29.11 -14.24
CA VAL A 535 -22.07 -29.20 -13.73
C VAL A 535 -21.89 -28.48 -12.40
N GLY A 536 -22.94 -27.85 -11.90
CA GLY A 536 -22.89 -27.02 -10.70
C GLY A 536 -24.18 -26.24 -10.45
N THR A 537 -24.15 -25.41 -9.43
CA THR A 537 -25.26 -24.55 -9.02
C THR A 537 -24.82 -23.10 -8.84
N VAL A 538 -25.75 -22.16 -9.05
CA VAL A 538 -25.59 -20.73 -8.79
C VAL A 538 -26.63 -20.29 -7.80
N THR A 539 -26.17 -19.64 -6.73
CA THR A 539 -27.04 -18.94 -5.79
C THR A 539 -26.92 -17.44 -6.04
N TYR A 540 -27.93 -16.86 -6.70
CA TYR A 540 -27.88 -15.46 -7.15
C TYR A 540 -27.89 -14.44 -6.00
N SER A 541 -28.53 -14.75 -4.87
CA SER A 541 -28.70 -13.79 -3.76
C SER A 541 -27.40 -13.42 -3.04
N ASN A 542 -26.45 -14.35 -2.96
CA ASN A 542 -25.15 -14.18 -2.32
C ASN A 542 -23.97 -14.27 -3.30
N GLY A 543 -24.24 -14.55 -4.57
CA GLY A 543 -23.22 -14.63 -5.62
C GLY A 543 -22.26 -15.81 -5.45
N HIS A 544 -22.77 -16.96 -4.98
CA HIS A 544 -22.00 -18.20 -4.92
C HIS A 544 -22.25 -19.07 -6.15
N ILE A 545 -21.16 -19.50 -6.77
CA ILE A 545 -21.16 -20.47 -7.86
C ILE A 545 -20.39 -21.69 -7.37
N THR A 546 -21.01 -22.86 -7.44
CA THR A 546 -20.39 -24.12 -7.03
C THR A 546 -20.35 -25.06 -8.22
N LEU A 547 -19.16 -25.55 -8.57
CA LEU A 547 -18.98 -26.60 -9.55
C LEU A 547 -18.76 -27.93 -8.83
N THR A 548 -19.43 -28.98 -9.30
CA THR A 548 -19.33 -30.33 -8.73
C THR A 548 -18.58 -31.22 -9.71
N SER A 549 -17.47 -31.83 -9.26
CA SER A 549 -16.68 -32.77 -10.07
C SER A 549 -16.28 -32.20 -11.45
N PHE A 550 -15.64 -31.03 -11.45
CA PHE A 550 -15.22 -30.34 -12.67
C PHE A 550 -13.75 -30.62 -12.98
N MET A 551 -13.46 -31.01 -14.22
CA MET A 551 -12.12 -31.22 -14.75
C MET A 551 -12.10 -30.80 -16.23
N PRO A 552 -11.53 -29.63 -16.56
CA PRO A 552 -11.29 -29.23 -17.95
C PRO A 552 -10.02 -29.89 -18.49
N ASP A 553 -9.97 -30.12 -19.81
CA ASP A 553 -8.76 -30.66 -20.47
C ASP A 553 -7.66 -29.58 -20.55
N SER A 554 -8.08 -28.34 -20.84
CA SER A 554 -7.24 -27.14 -20.81
C SER A 554 -8.12 -25.89 -20.75
N PHE A 555 -7.58 -24.73 -20.43
CA PHE A 555 -8.30 -23.46 -20.42
C PHE A 555 -7.44 -22.33 -21.01
N SER A 556 -8.09 -21.29 -21.54
CA SER A 556 -7.39 -20.15 -22.13
C SER A 556 -6.88 -19.21 -21.03
N GLY A 557 -5.57 -18.92 -21.05
CA GLY A 557 -4.92 -18.05 -20.06
C GLY A 557 -4.36 -18.79 -18.84
N SER A 558 -4.04 -18.05 -17.79
CA SER A 558 -3.49 -18.60 -16.53
C SER A 558 -4.57 -19.06 -15.54
N THR A 559 -5.82 -18.62 -15.72
CA THR A 559 -6.97 -18.96 -14.88
C THR A 559 -8.22 -19.10 -15.74
N LEU A 560 -9.18 -19.90 -15.28
CA LEU A 560 -10.53 -19.96 -15.82
C LEU A 560 -11.36 -18.86 -15.15
N ASP A 561 -11.71 -17.83 -15.92
CA ASP A 561 -12.39 -16.64 -15.44
C ASP A 561 -13.91 -16.82 -15.49
N PHE A 562 -14.61 -16.38 -14.44
CA PHE A 562 -16.06 -16.26 -14.37
C PHE A 562 -16.43 -14.79 -14.34
N THR A 563 -17.34 -14.36 -15.20
CA THR A 563 -17.85 -12.98 -15.28
C THR A 563 -19.31 -12.96 -14.85
N ILE A 564 -19.66 -12.00 -13.99
CA ILE A 564 -21.02 -11.77 -13.51
C ILE A 564 -21.43 -10.31 -13.73
N THR A 565 -22.74 -10.11 -13.86
CA THR A 565 -23.34 -8.77 -13.74
C THR A 565 -23.92 -8.63 -12.33
N PRO A 566 -23.41 -7.72 -11.49
CA PRO A 566 -23.96 -7.49 -10.16
C PRO A 566 -25.40 -6.94 -10.20
N ALA A 567 -26.25 -7.34 -9.26
CA ALA A 567 -27.61 -6.82 -9.12
C ALA A 567 -27.65 -5.38 -8.59
N THR A 568 -26.62 -4.98 -7.85
CA THR A 568 -26.44 -3.63 -7.32
C THR A 568 -25.11 -3.05 -7.81
N ASN A 569 -25.09 -1.75 -8.08
CA ASN A 569 -23.89 -1.08 -8.58
C ASN A 569 -22.83 -0.83 -7.49
N ASP A 570 -23.22 -0.88 -6.22
CA ASP A 570 -22.31 -0.82 -5.10
C ASP A 570 -21.93 -2.25 -4.69
N LEU A 571 -20.62 -2.51 -4.59
CA LEU A 571 -20.07 -3.81 -4.24
C LEU A 571 -19.32 -3.75 -2.92
N ILE A 572 -19.57 -4.73 -2.06
CA ILE A 572 -18.98 -4.82 -0.73
C ILE A 572 -18.03 -6.02 -0.70
N PRO A 573 -16.74 -5.82 -0.38
CA PRO A 573 -15.83 -6.95 -0.19
C PRO A 573 -16.02 -7.54 1.22
N ILE A 574 -15.79 -8.85 1.35
CA ILE A 574 -15.82 -9.54 2.64
C ILE A 574 -14.48 -10.21 2.92
N ARG A 575 -13.94 -10.06 4.14
CA ARG A 575 -12.72 -10.73 4.63
C ARG A 575 -11.49 -10.45 3.75
N ASN A 576 -10.94 -11.47 3.08
CA ASN A 576 -9.78 -11.37 2.20
C ASN A 576 -10.13 -10.91 0.78
N GLN A 577 -11.36 -10.46 0.52
CA GLN A 577 -11.72 -9.97 -0.80
C GLN A 577 -11.20 -8.57 -1.08
N LEU A 578 -10.70 -8.39 -2.30
CA LEU A 578 -10.22 -7.12 -2.79
C LEU A 578 -10.73 -6.86 -4.20
N PHE A 579 -11.20 -5.64 -4.46
CA PHE A 579 -11.53 -5.21 -5.81
C PHE A 579 -10.29 -4.64 -6.49
N THR A 580 -10.02 -5.09 -7.71
CA THR A 580 -8.93 -4.57 -8.56
C THR A 580 -9.46 -4.29 -9.95
N VAL A 581 -8.71 -3.54 -10.74
CA VAL A 581 -9.07 -3.15 -12.11
C VAL A 581 -7.82 -3.24 -12.97
N SER A 582 -7.88 -3.93 -14.09
CA SER A 582 -6.79 -3.97 -15.09
C SER A 582 -7.07 -2.98 -16.21
N ASN A 583 -6.04 -2.35 -16.81
CA ASN A 583 -6.23 -1.43 -17.94
C ASN A 583 -6.95 -2.10 -19.12
N THR A 584 -6.70 -3.40 -19.34
CA THR A 584 -7.37 -4.20 -20.38
C THR A 584 -8.87 -4.41 -20.13
N ASN A 585 -9.34 -4.13 -18.91
CA ASN A 585 -10.73 -4.29 -18.50
C ASN A 585 -11.48 -2.95 -18.44
N ILE A 586 -10.85 -1.87 -18.90
CA ILE A 586 -11.47 -0.55 -19.03
C ILE A 586 -11.67 -0.31 -20.53
N THR A 587 -12.91 -0.01 -20.92
CA THR A 587 -13.23 0.42 -22.28
C THR A 587 -13.90 1.77 -22.21
N VAL A 588 -13.35 2.77 -22.92
CA VAL A 588 -13.89 4.13 -22.94
C VAL A 588 -14.37 4.47 -24.34
N THR A 589 -15.67 4.62 -24.50
CA THR A 589 -16.27 5.13 -25.73
C THR A 589 -16.57 6.62 -25.55
N MET A 590 -15.85 7.46 -26.27
CA MET A 590 -16.08 8.91 -26.31
C MET A 590 -17.18 9.21 -27.32
N GLN A 591 -18.20 9.95 -26.90
CA GLN A 591 -19.28 10.45 -27.76
C GLN A 591 -19.30 11.97 -27.73
N ASP A 592 -19.08 12.61 -28.88
CA ASP A 592 -19.23 14.05 -29.01
C ASP A 592 -20.72 14.42 -29.06
N ASP A 593 -21.14 15.31 -28.15
CA ASP A 593 -22.53 15.79 -28.00
C ASP A 593 -22.64 17.30 -28.31
N ALA A 594 -21.67 17.88 -29.02
CA ALA A 594 -21.70 19.28 -29.39
C ALA A 594 -22.92 19.66 -30.28
N ASP A 595 -23.51 18.71 -31.00
CA ASP A 595 -24.50 18.95 -32.06
C ASP A 595 -25.84 18.20 -31.96
N THR A 596 -26.22 17.61 -30.81
CA THR A 596 -27.44 16.77 -30.77
C THR A 596 -28.69 17.51 -30.28
N GLY A 597 -29.33 18.22 -31.23
CA GLY A 597 -30.69 18.72 -31.10
C GLY A 597 -31.61 18.22 -32.21
N THR A 598 -31.91 16.92 -32.28
CA THR A 598 -33.18 16.38 -32.82
C THR A 598 -33.25 14.86 -32.66
N THR A 599 -34.38 14.38 -32.13
CA THR A 599 -34.77 12.97 -32.06
C THR A 599 -35.51 12.56 -33.33
N THR A 600 -35.35 11.32 -33.80
CA THR A 600 -36.44 10.61 -34.48
C THR A 600 -36.45 9.13 -34.13
N THR A 601 -37.61 8.73 -33.63
CA THR A 601 -38.14 7.36 -33.53
C THR A 601 -38.09 6.61 -34.85
N SER A 602 -37.76 5.32 -34.79
CA SER A 602 -37.75 4.38 -35.91
C SER A 602 -39.16 4.11 -36.48
N ALA A 603 -39.29 4.17 -37.80
CA ALA A 603 -40.36 3.51 -38.54
C ALA A 603 -39.77 2.88 -39.81
N SER A 604 -39.98 1.57 -39.98
CA SER A 604 -39.61 0.80 -41.17
C SER A 604 -40.50 1.16 -42.36
N ALA A 605 -39.91 1.34 -43.55
CA ALA A 605 -40.56 1.02 -44.82
C ALA A 605 -39.55 0.89 -45.98
N THR A 606 -39.73 -0.19 -46.74
CA THR A 606 -39.13 -0.55 -48.02
C THR A 606 -39.32 0.55 -49.09
N GLY A 607 -38.37 0.68 -50.03
CA GLY A 607 -38.29 1.72 -51.09
C GLY A 607 -39.57 1.95 -51.90
N THR A 608 -39.73 3.07 -52.62
CA THR A 608 -38.81 3.74 -53.55
C THR A 608 -39.25 5.20 -53.76
N SER A 609 -38.31 6.07 -54.19
CA SER A 609 -38.46 7.40 -54.84
C SER A 609 -37.78 8.57 -54.11
N ASP A 610 -37.11 9.39 -54.92
CA ASP A 610 -36.15 10.44 -54.58
C ASP A 610 -36.59 11.44 -53.49
N SER A 611 -35.72 11.67 -52.50
CA SER A 611 -35.74 12.87 -51.65
C SER A 611 -34.32 13.20 -51.19
N VAL A 612 -34.04 14.50 -51.18
CA VAL A 612 -32.79 15.17 -50.81
C VAL A 612 -32.11 14.54 -49.59
N THR A 613 -30.88 14.07 -49.76
CA THR A 613 -30.01 13.68 -48.64
C THR A 613 -29.46 14.93 -47.97
N THR A 614 -30.17 15.49 -47.00
CA THR A 614 -29.54 16.28 -45.94
C THR A 614 -28.71 15.33 -45.09
N GLY A 615 -27.38 15.47 -45.13
CA GLY A 615 -26.48 14.67 -44.32
C GLY A 615 -26.72 14.92 -42.83
N THR A 616 -27.11 13.88 -42.11
CA THR A 616 -27.16 13.89 -40.65
C THR A 616 -25.76 13.61 -40.13
N ALA A 617 -25.15 14.56 -39.42
CA ALA A 617 -23.93 14.31 -38.67
C ALA A 617 -24.27 13.45 -37.45
N THR A 618 -23.91 12.17 -37.49
CA THR A 618 -23.84 11.34 -36.29
C THR A 618 -22.70 11.90 -35.43
N GLY A 619 -22.95 12.23 -34.17
CA GLY A 619 -21.88 12.54 -33.22
C GLY A 619 -20.81 11.45 -33.31
N SER A 620 -19.56 11.86 -33.57
CA SER A 620 -18.47 10.90 -33.78
C SER A 620 -18.23 10.13 -32.49
N SER A 621 -18.40 8.81 -32.52
CA SER A 621 -18.04 7.92 -31.42
C SER A 621 -16.67 7.28 -31.67
N THR A 622 -15.77 7.32 -30.69
CA THR A 622 -14.48 6.64 -30.78
C THR A 622 -14.25 5.83 -29.52
N THR A 623 -13.96 4.53 -29.67
CA THR A 623 -13.67 3.62 -28.55
C THR A 623 -12.16 3.48 -28.37
N TYR A 624 -11.72 3.62 -27.13
CA TYR A 624 -10.33 3.54 -26.68
C TYR A 624 -10.14 2.41 -25.69
#